data_AF-A0A933LW17-F1
#
_entry.id   AF-A0A933LW17-F1
#
_cell.length_a   1.000
_cell.length_b   1.000
_cell.length_c   1.000
_cell.angle_alpha   90.00
_cell.angle_beta   90.00
_cell.angle_gamma   90.00
#
_symmetry.space_group_name_H-M   'P 1'
#
loop_
_entity.id
_entity.type
_entity.pdbx_description
1 polymer ?
#
loop_
_entity_poly.entity_id
_entity_poly.type
_entity_poly.pdbx_seq_one_letter_code
_entity_poly.pdbx_strand_id
1 'polypeptide(L)'
;MRKLMAGLCAGLLAVATLPFLAAPAVAQEMEETPEPGPEHERLYAFLGEWTGEETFADSTWTPGGDRGHGTYCFSRTLNGMFVELGYSTELAKGGWFEGRGFIGYHPVRQAYQYVWIDPVGVAEVAYGDWKGDALEFELASEFDGKPYQLHIVYELQGTDEIAFRMESSHGDSPMSNLMTASYRRVGAPSAEDGAGGAAGPEDSLPACCKRSRDAVAAGGEMEECCKKAEEARRTGGEVPPCCKE
;
A
#
# COMPACT_ATOMS: atom_id res chain seq x y z
N MET A 1 -78.73 -11.11 -42.03
CA MET A 1 -78.74 -12.56 -41.73
C MET A 1 -77.63 -13.23 -42.55
N ARG A 2 -76.71 -13.95 -41.88
CA ARG A 2 -75.97 -15.18 -42.31
C ARG A 2 -75.58 -15.29 -43.81
N LYS A 3 -74.32 -15.49 -44.23
CA LYS A 3 -73.31 -16.47 -43.78
C LYS A 3 -72.11 -16.46 -44.77
N LEU A 4 -70.93 -16.89 -44.27
CA LEU A 4 -69.87 -17.76 -44.88
C LEU A 4 -69.22 -17.32 -46.22
N MET A 5 -67.92 -17.04 -46.29
CA MET A 5 -66.70 -17.87 -46.12
C MET A 5 -66.12 -18.44 -47.43
N ALA A 6 -64.81 -18.20 -47.54
CA ALA A 6 -63.75 -19.04 -48.11
C ALA A 6 -63.65 -19.20 -49.65
N GLY A 7 -62.63 -18.55 -50.20
CA GLY A 7 -61.86 -18.96 -51.39
C GLY A 7 -60.41 -18.51 -51.16
N LEU A 8 -59.37 -19.01 -51.81
CA LEU A 8 -59.16 -20.17 -52.67
C LEU A 8 -57.63 -20.43 -52.60
N CYS A 9 -57.22 -21.68 -52.85
CA CYS A 9 -55.88 -22.23 -52.66
C CYS A 9 -54.72 -21.61 -53.47
N ALA A 10 -53.58 -21.59 -52.76
CA ALA A 10 -52.24 -22.06 -53.14
C ALA A 10 -51.48 -21.34 -54.28
N GLY A 11 -50.60 -20.45 -53.84
CA GLY A 11 -49.68 -19.66 -54.64
C GLY A 11 -48.28 -20.27 -54.83
N LEU A 12 -47.60 -19.63 -55.78
CA LEU A 12 -46.30 -19.87 -56.39
C LEU A 12 -45.08 -19.85 -55.45
N LEU A 13 -44.12 -20.71 -55.81
CA LEU A 13 -42.66 -20.70 -55.60
C LEU A 13 -42.07 -19.81 -54.48
N ALA A 14 -41.55 -20.47 -53.44
CA ALA A 14 -40.67 -19.88 -52.43
C ALA A 14 -39.21 -19.83 -52.92
N VAL A 15 -38.69 -18.62 -53.12
CA VAL A 15 -37.24 -18.35 -53.17
C VAL A 15 -36.85 -17.80 -51.80
N ALA A 16 -36.11 -18.59 -51.03
CA ALA A 16 -35.70 -18.26 -49.67
C ALA A 16 -34.54 -17.24 -49.69
N THR A 17 -34.86 -15.95 -49.57
CA THR A 17 -33.89 -14.92 -49.21
C THR A 17 -33.83 -14.83 -47.68
N LEU A 18 -32.80 -15.40 -47.07
CA LEU A 18 -32.54 -15.22 -45.64
C LEU A 18 -32.22 -13.74 -45.37
N PRO A 19 -32.93 -13.05 -44.46
CA PRO A 19 -32.50 -11.75 -43.99
C PRO A 19 -31.28 -11.97 -43.07
N PHE A 20 -30.15 -11.37 -43.43
CA PHE A 20 -29.02 -11.21 -42.53
C PHE A 20 -29.49 -10.37 -41.35
N LEU A 21 -29.76 -10.99 -40.20
CA LEU A 21 -30.01 -10.28 -38.96
C LEU A 21 -28.76 -9.49 -38.62
N ALA A 22 -28.82 -8.17 -38.80
CA ALA A 22 -27.89 -7.25 -38.17
C ALA A 22 -28.05 -7.41 -36.65
N ALA A 23 -27.06 -8.03 -36.01
CA ALA A 23 -26.98 -8.01 -34.56
C ALA A 23 -26.96 -6.55 -34.09
N PRO A 24 -27.74 -6.16 -33.07
CA PRO A 24 -27.50 -4.89 -32.42
C PRO A 24 -26.09 -4.96 -31.85
N ALA A 25 -25.21 -4.10 -32.33
CA ALA A 25 -23.99 -3.77 -31.62
C ALA A 25 -24.45 -3.25 -30.26
N VAL A 26 -24.34 -4.08 -29.23
CA VAL A 26 -24.38 -3.62 -27.86
C VAL A 26 -23.15 -2.76 -27.73
N ALA A 27 -23.30 -1.46 -28.00
CA ALA A 27 -22.36 -0.46 -27.54
C ALA A 27 -22.33 -0.64 -26.03
N GLN A 28 -21.27 -1.30 -25.55
CA GLN A 28 -21.00 -1.39 -24.14
C GLN A 28 -20.83 0.05 -23.69
N GLU A 29 -21.77 0.57 -22.90
CA GLU A 29 -21.53 1.74 -22.07
C GLU A 29 -20.25 1.41 -21.31
N MET A 30 -19.14 2.00 -21.73
CA MET A 30 -17.92 2.02 -20.93
C MET A 30 -18.33 2.73 -19.66
N GLU A 31 -18.53 1.97 -18.58
CA GLU A 31 -18.69 2.57 -17.26
C GLU A 31 -17.52 3.55 -17.07
N GLU A 32 -17.87 4.80 -16.84
CA GLU A 32 -16.92 5.90 -16.71
C GLU A 32 -15.93 5.51 -15.60
N THR A 33 -14.64 5.40 -15.95
CA THR A 33 -13.61 5.03 -14.98
C THR A 33 -13.65 6.03 -13.83
N PRO A 34 -13.80 5.59 -12.58
CA PRO A 34 -13.91 6.51 -11.45
C PRO A 34 -12.65 7.38 -11.35
N GLU A 35 -12.86 8.69 -11.22
CA GLU A 35 -11.79 9.67 -11.06
C GLU A 35 -11.53 9.98 -9.57
N PRO A 36 -10.29 10.33 -9.18
CA PRO A 36 -9.98 10.74 -7.82
C PRO A 36 -10.76 12.00 -7.40
N GLY A 37 -11.50 11.90 -6.30
CA GLY A 37 -12.15 13.03 -5.62
C GLY A 37 -11.25 13.74 -4.60
N PRO A 38 -11.76 14.80 -3.92
CA PRO A 38 -11.01 15.60 -2.94
C PRO A 38 -10.36 14.80 -1.81
N GLU A 39 -10.98 13.70 -1.39
CA GLU A 39 -10.47 12.80 -0.35
C GLU A 39 -9.18 12.11 -0.82
N HIS A 40 -9.12 11.72 -2.09
CA HIS A 40 -7.91 11.14 -2.69
C HIS A 40 -6.83 12.20 -2.86
N GLU A 41 -7.19 13.40 -3.32
CA GLU A 41 -6.25 14.51 -3.48
C GLU A 41 -5.60 14.91 -2.16
N ARG A 42 -6.34 14.83 -1.06
CA ARG A 42 -5.79 15.12 0.27
C ARG A 42 -4.65 14.18 0.66
N LEU A 43 -4.70 12.92 0.25
CA LEU A 43 -3.61 11.96 0.48
C LEU A 43 -2.34 12.34 -0.28
N TYR A 44 -2.44 13.16 -1.33
CA TYR A 44 -1.29 13.52 -2.16
C TYR A 44 -0.27 14.41 -1.43
N ALA A 45 -0.62 14.96 -0.26
CA ALA A 45 0.33 15.64 0.61
C ALA A 45 1.49 14.73 1.09
N PHE A 46 1.25 13.42 1.17
CA PHE A 46 2.26 12.44 1.56
C PHE A 46 3.22 12.06 0.43
N LEU A 47 2.90 12.32 -0.84
CA LEU A 47 3.69 11.83 -1.98
C LEU A 47 5.14 12.24 -1.89
N GLY A 48 6.03 11.34 -2.28
CA GLY A 48 7.48 11.54 -2.27
C GLY A 48 8.19 10.66 -1.26
N GLU A 49 9.48 10.95 -1.10
CA GLU A 49 10.41 10.21 -0.25
C GLU A 49 10.60 10.94 1.07
N TRP A 50 10.65 10.20 2.17
CA TRP A 50 10.81 10.72 3.53
C TRP A 50 11.78 9.86 4.30
N THR A 51 12.66 10.47 5.08
CA THR A 51 13.65 9.76 5.89
C THR A 51 13.79 10.38 7.27
N GLY A 52 14.07 9.58 8.30
CA GLY A 52 14.08 10.09 9.65
C GLY A 52 14.42 9.10 10.74
N GLU A 53 14.49 9.64 11.94
CA GLU A 53 14.83 8.90 13.15
C GLU A 53 13.58 8.31 13.80
N GLU A 54 13.72 7.10 14.29
CA GLU A 54 12.65 6.30 14.88
C GLU A 54 13.03 5.85 16.28
N THR A 55 12.04 5.72 17.16
CA THR A 55 12.19 5.16 18.49
C THR A 55 11.12 4.11 18.71
N PHE A 56 11.55 2.90 19.02
CA PHE A 56 10.72 1.73 19.27
C PHE A 56 10.67 1.44 20.76
N ALA A 57 9.47 1.25 21.29
CA ALA A 57 9.28 0.81 22.67
C ALA A 57 9.63 -0.68 22.82
N ASP A 58 9.89 -1.08 24.07
CA ASP A 58 10.03 -2.49 24.41
C ASP A 58 8.73 -3.23 24.12
N SER A 59 8.81 -4.24 23.25
CA SER A 59 7.66 -5.00 22.77
C SER A 59 8.08 -6.40 22.33
N THR A 60 7.10 -7.23 21.98
CA THR A 60 7.34 -8.56 21.39
C THR A 60 8.17 -8.47 20.10
N TRP A 61 8.06 -7.37 19.35
CA TRP A 61 8.78 -7.16 18.10
C TRP A 61 10.16 -6.54 18.29
N THR A 62 10.32 -5.70 19.31
CA THR A 62 11.58 -4.99 19.59
C THR A 62 11.97 -5.16 21.07
N PRO A 63 12.46 -6.34 21.49
CA PRO A 63 12.80 -6.59 22.88
C PRO A 63 13.88 -5.64 23.40
N GLY A 64 13.59 -4.97 24.53
CA GLY A 64 14.43 -3.94 25.13
C GLY A 64 14.40 -2.59 24.41
N GLY A 65 13.44 -2.39 23.50
CA GLY A 65 13.29 -1.21 22.65
C GLY A 65 14.44 -1.06 21.66
N ASP A 66 14.33 -0.11 20.73
CA ASP A 66 15.45 0.26 19.86
C ASP A 66 15.30 1.67 19.27
N ARG A 67 16.33 2.14 18.56
CA ARG A 67 16.25 3.25 17.63
C ARG A 67 16.38 2.73 16.21
N GLY A 68 15.80 3.44 15.25
CA GLY A 68 15.94 3.10 13.85
C GLY A 68 16.11 4.33 12.98
N HIS A 69 16.52 4.10 11.75
CA HIS A 69 16.52 5.10 10.69
C HIS A 69 15.62 4.60 9.57
N GLY A 70 14.44 5.20 9.47
CA GLY A 70 13.39 4.77 8.56
C GLY A 70 13.30 5.60 7.30
N THR A 71 12.81 4.96 6.24
CA THR A 71 12.47 5.59 4.97
C THR A 71 11.05 5.22 4.59
N TYR A 72 10.24 6.23 4.25
CA TYR A 72 8.97 6.07 3.59
C TYR A 72 9.04 6.56 2.14
N CYS A 73 8.37 5.84 1.25
CA CYS A 73 8.11 6.30 -0.10
C CYS A 73 6.62 6.19 -0.41
N PHE A 74 5.99 7.33 -0.69
CA PHE A 74 4.57 7.40 -1.05
C PHE A 74 4.41 7.76 -2.52
N SER A 75 3.55 7.03 -3.22
CA SER A 75 3.31 7.23 -4.64
C SER A 75 1.86 7.03 -5.04
N ARG A 76 1.42 7.74 -6.08
CA ARG A 76 0.08 7.52 -6.65
C ARG A 76 0.08 6.19 -7.39
N THR A 77 -0.95 5.40 -7.19
CA THR A 77 -1.16 4.14 -7.92
C THR A 77 -2.63 3.99 -8.30
N LEU A 78 -2.94 2.99 -9.14
CA LEU A 78 -4.31 2.64 -9.52
C LEU A 78 -5.14 3.85 -9.97
N ASN A 79 -4.61 4.61 -10.94
CA ASN A 79 -5.21 5.85 -11.47
C ASN A 79 -5.42 6.96 -10.42
N GLY A 80 -4.63 6.97 -9.35
CA GLY A 80 -4.71 7.97 -8.29
C GLY A 80 -5.79 7.69 -7.26
N MET A 81 -6.48 6.55 -7.34
CA MET A 81 -7.46 6.11 -6.34
C MET A 81 -6.81 5.63 -5.05
N PHE A 82 -5.51 5.34 -5.08
CA PHE A 82 -4.73 4.96 -3.92
C PHE A 82 -3.37 5.66 -3.92
N VAL A 83 -2.85 5.90 -2.72
CA VAL A 83 -1.44 6.13 -2.45
C VAL A 83 -0.83 4.82 -1.98
N GLU A 84 0.12 4.30 -2.73
CA GLU A 84 0.97 3.19 -2.31
C GLU A 84 2.06 3.72 -1.39
N LEU A 85 2.27 3.06 -0.25
CA LEU A 85 3.37 3.33 0.65
C LEU A 85 4.35 2.15 0.67
N GLY A 86 5.64 2.46 0.56
CA GLY A 86 6.73 1.56 0.89
C GLY A 86 7.47 2.08 2.12
N TYR A 87 7.87 1.17 2.99
CA TYR A 87 8.59 1.47 4.21
C TYR A 87 9.77 0.53 4.39
N SER A 88 10.87 1.06 4.88
CA SER A 88 12.02 0.28 5.32
C SER A 88 12.68 0.98 6.51
N THR A 89 13.22 0.21 7.45
CA THR A 89 14.03 0.75 8.54
C THR A 89 15.20 -0.16 8.87
N GLU A 90 16.31 0.47 9.25
CA GLU A 90 17.47 -0.18 9.84
C GLU A 90 17.50 0.10 11.34
N LEU A 91 17.62 -0.96 12.14
CA LEU A 91 17.62 -0.87 13.60
C LEU A 91 19.05 -0.70 14.15
N ALA A 92 19.21 0.17 15.15
CA ALA A 92 20.51 0.51 15.72
C ALA A 92 21.19 -0.68 16.43
N LYS A 93 20.42 -1.61 17.01
CA LYS A 93 20.97 -2.87 17.57
C LYS A 93 21.13 -3.97 16.52
N GLY A 94 20.92 -3.65 15.25
CA GLY A 94 21.01 -4.57 14.13
C GLY A 94 19.66 -5.20 13.76
N GLY A 95 19.52 -5.53 12.49
CA GLY A 95 18.27 -5.97 11.88
C GLY A 95 17.67 -4.89 10.99
N TRP A 96 16.77 -5.32 10.13
CA TRP A 96 16.03 -4.46 9.22
C TRP A 96 14.58 -4.92 9.17
N PHE A 97 13.69 -4.00 8.81
CA PHE A 97 12.29 -4.30 8.60
C PHE A 97 11.80 -3.57 7.36
N GLU A 98 10.88 -4.19 6.64
CA GLU A 98 10.19 -3.56 5.52
C GLU A 98 8.70 -3.83 5.57
N GLY A 99 7.94 -2.97 4.91
CA GLY A 99 6.53 -3.21 4.68
C GLY A 99 6.01 -2.37 3.53
N ARG A 100 4.84 -2.78 3.04
CA ARG A 100 4.17 -2.09 1.94
C ARG A 100 2.69 -1.96 2.27
N GLY A 101 2.11 -0.86 1.81
CA GLY A 101 0.69 -0.65 2.01
C GLY A 101 0.06 0.24 0.98
N PHE A 102 -1.24 0.44 1.16
CA PHE A 102 -2.07 1.27 0.31
C PHE A 102 -3.01 2.09 1.19
N ILE A 103 -3.10 3.38 0.91
CA ILE A 103 -4.05 4.30 1.51
C ILE A 103 -5.01 4.77 0.44
N GLY A 104 -6.31 4.66 0.70
CA GLY A 104 -7.35 5.13 -0.21
C GLY A 104 -8.56 5.64 0.56
N TYR A 105 -9.61 6.07 -0.15
CA TYR A 105 -10.87 6.46 0.47
C TYR A 105 -11.96 5.42 0.18
N HIS A 106 -12.68 5.00 1.21
CA HIS A 106 -13.77 4.03 1.09
C HIS A 106 -15.12 4.78 1.06
N PRO A 107 -15.74 4.99 -0.11
CA PRO A 107 -16.88 5.92 -0.25
C PRO A 107 -18.13 5.49 0.53
N VAL A 108 -18.39 4.19 0.67
CA VAL A 108 -19.54 3.70 1.45
C VAL A 108 -19.35 3.86 2.96
N ARG A 109 -18.12 3.71 3.47
CA ARG A 109 -17.80 3.89 4.88
C ARG A 109 -17.54 5.35 5.23
N GLN A 110 -17.31 6.17 4.20
CA GLN A 110 -16.92 7.56 4.32
C GLN A 110 -15.65 7.78 5.16
N ALA A 111 -14.73 6.82 5.10
CA ALA A 111 -13.49 6.80 5.86
C ALA A 111 -12.30 6.46 4.95
N TYR A 112 -11.11 6.88 5.34
CA TYR A 112 -9.88 6.42 4.72
C TYR A 112 -9.64 4.96 5.10
N GLN A 113 -9.14 4.19 4.15
CA GLN A 113 -8.73 2.81 4.36
C GLN A 113 -7.23 2.69 4.21
N TYR A 114 -6.64 1.88 5.07
CA TYR A 114 -5.23 1.55 5.09
C TYR A 114 -5.11 0.04 4.99
N VAL A 115 -4.30 -0.43 4.04
CA VAL A 115 -3.95 -1.84 3.89
C VAL A 115 -2.45 -1.97 4.05
N TRP A 116 -2.00 -2.93 4.85
CA TRP A 116 -0.58 -3.14 5.13
C TRP A 116 -0.19 -4.60 5.03
N ILE A 117 0.99 -4.85 4.50
CA ILE A 117 1.57 -6.18 4.30
C ILE A 117 3.05 -6.08 4.61
N ASP A 118 3.54 -7.00 5.44
CA ASP A 118 4.93 -7.07 5.87
C ASP A 118 5.39 -8.53 6.06
N PRO A 119 6.66 -8.78 6.46
CA PRO A 119 7.21 -10.11 6.67
C PRO A 119 6.51 -10.98 7.73
N VAL A 120 5.60 -10.43 8.56
CA VAL A 120 4.76 -11.22 9.48
C VAL A 120 3.76 -12.08 8.69
N GLY A 121 3.48 -11.74 7.43
CA GLY A 121 2.71 -12.57 6.51
C GLY A 121 1.19 -12.47 6.69
N VAL A 122 0.71 -11.44 7.41
CA VAL A 122 -0.71 -11.14 7.57
C VAL A 122 -0.98 -9.78 6.96
N ALA A 123 -2.02 -9.69 6.12
CA ALA A 123 -2.48 -8.42 5.58
C ALA A 123 -3.40 -7.74 6.62
N GLU A 124 -3.04 -6.53 6.99
CA GLU A 124 -3.76 -5.71 7.94
C GLU A 124 -4.64 -4.70 7.22
N VAL A 125 -5.85 -4.47 7.73
CA VAL A 125 -6.78 -3.45 7.21
C VAL A 125 -7.25 -2.58 8.36
N ALA A 126 -7.05 -1.28 8.21
CA ALA A 126 -7.47 -0.27 9.17
C ALA A 126 -8.36 0.77 8.49
N TYR A 127 -9.18 1.43 9.29
CA TYR A 127 -9.99 2.56 8.83
C TYR A 127 -9.73 3.78 9.69
N GLY A 128 -9.85 4.96 9.08
CA GLY A 128 -9.36 6.17 9.69
C GLY A 128 -9.89 7.43 9.05
N ASP A 129 -9.55 8.56 9.67
CA ASP A 129 -9.97 9.88 9.25
C ASP A 129 -8.91 10.93 9.59
N TRP A 130 -9.00 12.06 8.91
CA TRP A 130 -8.18 13.22 9.26
C TRP A 130 -8.74 13.95 10.48
N LYS A 131 -7.85 14.30 11.42
CA LYS A 131 -8.08 15.20 12.54
C LYS A 131 -7.09 16.36 12.45
N GLY A 132 -7.53 17.49 11.87
CA GLY A 132 -6.60 18.57 11.51
C GLY A 132 -5.61 18.09 10.46
N ASP A 133 -4.32 18.18 10.76
CA ASP A 133 -3.22 17.75 9.89
C ASP A 133 -2.75 16.30 10.17
N ALA A 134 -3.43 15.59 11.07
CA ALA A 134 -3.17 14.19 11.39
C ALA A 134 -4.13 13.25 10.66
N LEU A 135 -3.61 12.27 9.93
CA LEU A 135 -4.37 11.13 9.43
C LEU A 135 -4.21 9.97 10.41
N GLU A 136 -5.32 9.56 11.02
CA GLU A 136 -5.32 8.55 12.09
C GLU A 136 -6.07 7.30 11.65
N PHE A 137 -5.49 6.12 11.87
CA PHE A 137 -6.10 4.82 11.59
C PHE A 137 -6.23 3.99 12.86
N GLU A 138 -7.36 3.29 12.96
CA GLU A 138 -7.62 2.30 13.99
C GLU A 138 -7.72 0.92 13.34
N LEU A 139 -6.93 -0.02 13.85
CA LEU A 139 -6.99 -1.42 13.48
C LEU A 139 -7.37 -2.25 14.70
N ALA A 140 -8.27 -3.21 14.48
CA ALA A 140 -8.59 -4.25 15.43
C ALA A 140 -8.39 -5.62 14.75
N SER A 141 -7.55 -6.46 15.35
CA SER A 141 -7.26 -7.81 14.87
C SER A 141 -7.12 -8.79 16.05
N GLU A 142 -6.65 -9.99 15.74
CA GLU A 142 -6.25 -10.98 16.73
C GLU A 142 -4.77 -11.33 16.51
N PHE A 143 -3.99 -11.30 17.58
CA PHE A 143 -2.59 -11.73 17.58
C PHE A 143 -2.39 -12.73 18.73
N ASP A 144 -1.86 -13.91 18.42
CA ASP A 144 -1.67 -15.01 19.39
C ASP A 144 -2.96 -15.37 20.18
N GLY A 145 -4.09 -15.47 19.47
CA GLY A 145 -5.38 -15.84 20.09
C GLY A 145 -6.00 -14.76 20.99
N LYS A 146 -5.44 -13.55 21.00
CA LYS A 146 -5.91 -12.44 21.84
C LYS A 146 -6.21 -11.20 20.99
N PRO A 147 -7.17 -10.36 21.44
CA PRO A 147 -7.43 -9.08 20.80
C PRO A 147 -6.14 -8.25 20.68
N TYR A 148 -5.92 -7.68 19.50
CA TYR A 148 -4.86 -6.74 19.22
C TYR A 148 -5.47 -5.47 18.64
N GLN A 149 -5.08 -4.31 19.16
CA GLN A 149 -5.47 -3.03 18.58
C GLN A 149 -4.24 -2.21 18.27
N LEU A 150 -4.30 -1.47 17.17
CA LEU A 150 -3.25 -0.58 16.71
C LEU A 150 -3.87 0.78 16.39
N HIS A 151 -3.33 1.84 16.97
CA HIS A 151 -3.63 3.23 16.62
C HIS A 151 -2.42 3.81 15.89
N ILE A 152 -2.60 4.21 14.63
CA ILE A 152 -1.54 4.74 13.77
C ILE A 152 -1.85 6.21 13.48
N VAL A 153 -0.87 7.08 13.63
CA VAL A 153 -1.01 8.52 13.34
C VAL A 153 0.11 8.99 12.45
N TYR A 154 -0.26 9.59 11.31
CA TYR A 154 0.62 10.37 10.45
C TYR A 154 0.22 11.85 10.53
N GLU A 155 1.03 12.67 11.20
CA GLU A 155 0.78 14.11 11.34
C GLU A 155 1.72 14.89 10.42
N LEU A 156 1.13 15.65 9.48
CA LEU A 156 1.86 16.55 8.61
C LEU A 156 2.23 17.82 9.37
N GLN A 157 3.52 18.13 9.42
CA GLN A 157 4.04 19.34 10.03
C GLN A 157 4.59 20.24 8.92
N GLY A 158 3.71 21.12 8.41
CA GLY A 158 4.02 21.90 7.22
C GLY A 158 4.06 21.03 5.96
N THR A 159 5.07 21.23 5.10
CA THR A 159 5.17 20.54 3.80
C THR A 159 6.28 19.50 3.74
N ASP A 160 7.16 19.46 4.73
CA ASP A 160 8.46 18.79 4.68
C ASP A 160 8.78 17.96 5.92
N GLU A 161 7.86 17.86 6.88
CA GLU A 161 7.99 16.98 8.06
C GLU A 161 6.72 16.13 8.30
N ILE A 162 6.91 14.86 8.65
CA ILE A 162 5.87 13.95 9.13
C ILE A 162 6.27 13.49 10.53
N ALA A 163 5.41 13.76 11.51
CA ALA A 163 5.48 13.09 12.81
C ALA A 163 4.65 11.80 12.73
N PHE A 164 5.26 10.68 13.09
CA PHE A 164 4.61 9.38 13.11
C PHE A 164 4.51 8.85 14.54
N ARG A 165 3.37 8.23 14.85
CA ARG A 165 3.14 7.57 16.12
C ARG A 165 2.32 6.31 15.92
N MET A 166 2.71 5.26 16.63
CA MET A 166 2.00 4.00 16.68
C MET A 166 1.84 3.58 18.14
N GLU A 167 0.62 3.27 18.54
CA GLU A 167 0.29 2.69 19.83
C GLU A 167 -0.40 1.35 19.64
N SER A 168 -0.18 0.43 20.56
CA SER A 168 -0.84 -0.87 20.52
C SER A 168 -1.34 -1.35 21.87
N SER A 169 -2.33 -2.24 21.84
CA SER A 169 -2.78 -3.02 22.99
C SER A 169 -2.87 -4.49 22.62
N HIS A 170 -2.57 -5.39 23.58
CA HIS A 170 -2.64 -6.84 23.38
C HIS A 170 -3.30 -7.51 24.58
N GLY A 171 -4.38 -8.27 24.31
CA GLY A 171 -5.24 -8.85 25.34
C GLY A 171 -5.87 -7.75 26.20
N ASP A 172 -5.72 -7.87 27.53
CA ASP A 172 -6.25 -6.89 28.49
C ASP A 172 -5.27 -5.75 28.82
N SER A 173 -4.09 -5.73 28.18
CA SER A 173 -3.09 -4.69 28.41
C SER A 173 -3.63 -3.34 27.89
N PRO A 174 -3.42 -2.22 28.61
CA PRO A 174 -3.80 -0.91 28.12
C PRO A 174 -3.00 -0.56 26.86
N MET A 175 -3.57 0.34 26.04
CA MET A 175 -2.86 0.88 24.88
C MET A 175 -1.62 1.65 25.32
N SER A 176 -0.49 1.40 24.65
CA SER A 176 0.79 2.03 24.95
C SER A 176 1.59 2.28 23.67
N ASN A 177 2.47 3.28 23.71
CA ASN A 177 3.38 3.60 22.61
C ASN A 177 4.18 2.37 22.19
N LEU A 178 4.16 2.10 20.88
CA LEU A 178 4.94 1.08 20.21
C LEU A 178 6.08 1.72 19.42
N MET A 179 5.82 2.82 18.72
CA MET A 179 6.81 3.52 17.90
C MET A 179 6.49 5.01 17.80
N THR A 180 7.53 5.84 17.77
CA THR A 180 7.46 7.25 17.35
C THR A 180 8.56 7.56 16.34
N ALA A 181 8.31 8.48 15.42
CA ALA A 181 9.30 8.94 14.47
C ALA A 181 9.05 10.37 13.98
N SER A 182 10.10 11.02 13.47
CA SER A 182 10.01 12.27 12.71
C SER A 182 10.76 12.06 11.40
N TYR A 183 10.04 12.17 10.28
CA TYR A 183 10.60 12.06 8.94
C TYR A 183 10.64 13.42 8.27
N ARG A 184 11.71 13.67 7.52
CA ARG A 184 11.84 14.82 6.64
C ARG A 184 11.75 14.40 5.18
N ARG A 185 11.11 15.24 4.38
CA ARG A 185 11.02 15.05 2.94
C ARG A 185 12.41 15.09 2.30
N VAL A 186 12.70 14.12 1.43
CA VAL A 186 13.94 14.08 0.64
C VAL A 186 13.71 14.83 -0.67
N GLY A 187 14.38 15.98 -0.82
CA GLY A 187 14.32 16.79 -2.04
C GLY A 187 13.03 17.60 -2.21
N ALA A 188 12.96 18.38 -3.30
CA ALA A 188 11.77 19.15 -3.67
C ALA A 188 10.78 18.24 -4.43
N PRO A 189 9.45 18.40 -4.23
CA PRO A 189 8.45 17.61 -4.94
C PRO A 189 8.63 17.77 -6.45
N SER A 190 8.66 16.67 -7.20
CA SER A 190 8.85 16.72 -8.65
C SER A 190 7.49 16.74 -9.35
N ALA A 191 7.40 17.44 -10.49
CA ALA A 191 6.14 17.59 -11.23
C ALA A 191 5.61 16.26 -11.82
N GLU A 192 6.45 15.22 -11.90
CA GLU A 192 6.06 13.88 -12.34
C GLU A 192 5.22 13.13 -11.28
N ASP A 193 5.31 13.55 -10.01
CA ASP A 193 4.42 13.07 -8.93
C ASP A 193 2.95 13.53 -9.13
N GLY A 194 2.72 14.46 -10.07
CA GLY A 194 1.41 15.05 -10.39
C GLY A 194 0.73 14.56 -11.68
N ALA A 195 1.42 13.88 -12.59
CA ALA A 195 0.87 13.54 -13.91
C ALA A 195 0.55 12.04 -14.03
N GLY A 196 -0.75 11.73 -14.15
CA GLY A 196 -1.24 10.38 -14.40
C GLY A 196 -0.65 9.77 -15.68
N GLY A 197 -0.07 8.59 -15.54
CA GLY A 197 0.35 7.75 -16.65
C GLY A 197 0.21 6.28 -16.25
N ALA A 198 -0.65 5.55 -16.95
CA ALA A 198 -0.77 4.11 -16.81
C ALA A 198 0.53 3.44 -17.29
N ALA A 199 1.35 2.95 -16.35
CA ALA A 199 2.48 2.07 -16.65
C ALA A 199 2.23 0.69 -16.00
N GLY A 200 2.61 -0.37 -16.72
CA GLY A 200 2.32 -1.76 -16.35
C GLY A 200 3.02 -2.26 -15.07
N PRO A 201 2.64 -3.46 -14.59
CA PRO A 201 2.66 -3.82 -13.17
C PRO A 201 4.02 -4.08 -12.51
N GLU A 202 5.15 -4.09 -13.23
CA GLU A 202 6.48 -4.34 -12.63
C GLU A 202 7.48 -3.20 -12.80
N ASP A 203 7.18 -2.21 -13.64
CA ASP A 203 8.07 -1.06 -13.89
C ASP A 203 7.53 0.29 -13.39
N SER A 204 6.33 0.30 -12.82
CA SER A 204 5.56 1.49 -12.44
C SER A 204 5.86 2.07 -11.05
N LEU A 205 6.68 1.40 -10.24
CA LEU A 205 7.08 1.98 -8.96
C LEU A 205 7.98 3.19 -9.22
N PRO A 206 7.71 4.37 -8.61
CA PRO A 206 8.61 5.51 -8.76
C PRO A 206 10.03 5.13 -8.36
N ALA A 207 11.01 5.81 -8.94
CA ALA A 207 12.42 5.53 -8.68
C ALA A 207 12.77 5.52 -7.17
N CYS A 208 12.04 6.29 -6.37
CA CYS A 208 12.10 6.24 -4.90
C CYS A 208 11.66 4.87 -4.34
N CYS A 209 10.51 4.33 -4.74
CA CYS A 209 10.04 3.00 -4.32
C CYS A 209 10.95 1.87 -4.84
N LYS A 210 11.55 2.04 -6.02
CA LYS A 210 12.57 1.11 -6.53
C LYS A 210 13.87 1.21 -5.72
N ARG A 211 14.34 2.41 -5.40
CA ARG A 211 15.52 2.63 -4.56
C ARG A 211 15.35 2.15 -3.13
N SER A 212 14.17 2.33 -2.52
CA SER A 212 13.90 1.78 -1.18
C SER A 212 13.97 0.25 -1.23
N ARG A 213 13.37 -0.38 -2.25
CA ARG A 213 13.49 -1.82 -2.49
C ARG A 213 14.95 -2.26 -2.72
N ASP A 214 15.73 -1.51 -3.49
CA ASP A 214 17.12 -1.86 -3.81
C ASP A 214 18.06 -1.61 -2.60
N ALA A 215 17.79 -0.60 -1.76
CA ALA A 215 18.48 -0.36 -0.50
C ALA A 215 18.16 -1.48 0.52
N VAL A 216 16.91 -1.95 0.56
CA VAL A 216 16.52 -3.14 1.33
C VAL A 216 17.24 -4.39 0.85
N ALA A 217 17.37 -4.60 -0.47
CA ALA A 217 18.14 -5.72 -1.01
C ALA A 217 19.61 -5.66 -0.55
N ALA A 218 20.23 -4.48 -0.56
CA ALA A 218 21.59 -4.28 -0.05
C ALA A 218 21.70 -4.53 1.47
N GLY A 219 20.69 -4.15 2.26
CA GLY A 219 20.60 -4.44 3.69
C GLY A 219 20.46 -5.94 3.98
N GLY A 220 19.63 -6.66 3.22
CA GLY A 220 19.50 -8.11 3.28
C GLY A 220 20.80 -8.84 2.89
N GLU A 221 21.50 -8.36 1.86
CA GLU A 221 22.83 -8.87 1.48
C GLU A 221 23.86 -8.66 2.60
N MET A 222 23.80 -7.52 3.31
CA MET A 222 24.67 -7.24 4.46
C MET A 222 24.36 -8.16 5.65
N GLU A 223 23.08 -8.39 5.96
CA GLU A 223 22.67 -9.31 7.03
C GLU A 223 23.10 -10.76 6.73
N GLU A 224 22.93 -11.21 5.49
CA GLU A 224 23.40 -12.52 5.04
C GLU A 224 24.93 -12.62 5.10
N CYS A 225 25.64 -11.52 4.81
CA CYS A 225 27.09 -11.45 4.94
C CYS A 225 27.55 -11.54 6.40
N CYS A 226 26.87 -10.84 7.32
CA CYS A 226 27.12 -10.91 8.75
C CYS A 226 26.86 -12.31 9.33
N LYS A 227 25.75 -12.96 8.96
CA LYS A 227 25.46 -14.35 9.35
C LYS A 227 26.55 -15.31 8.88
N LYS A 228 26.98 -15.19 7.62
CA LYS A 228 28.10 -15.99 7.06
C LYS A 228 29.42 -15.71 7.77
N ALA A 229 29.68 -14.46 8.17
CA ALA A 229 30.88 -14.08 8.91
C ALA A 229 30.90 -14.68 10.32
N GLU A 230 29.77 -14.70 11.03
CA GLU A 230 29.65 -15.33 12.35
C GLU A 230 29.85 -16.85 12.27
N GLU A 231 29.24 -17.50 11.28
CA GLU A 231 29.42 -18.94 11.04
C GLU A 231 30.87 -19.28 10.67
N ALA A 232 31.51 -18.47 9.82
CA ALA A 232 32.92 -18.61 9.48
C ALA A 232 33.82 -18.47 10.72
N ARG A 233 33.57 -17.47 11.59
CA ARG A 233 34.30 -17.32 12.86
C ARG A 233 34.11 -18.52 13.80
N ARG A 234 32.91 -19.10 13.83
CA ARG A 234 32.60 -20.28 14.67
C ARG A 234 33.27 -21.57 14.17
N THR A 235 33.40 -21.69 12.85
CA THR A 235 33.91 -22.91 12.18
C THR A 235 35.37 -22.82 11.78
N GLY A 236 36.02 -21.65 11.98
CA GLY A 236 37.39 -21.40 11.54
C GLY A 236 37.52 -21.17 10.02
N GLY A 237 36.41 -20.83 9.35
CA GLY A 237 36.34 -20.51 7.93
C GLY A 237 36.81 -19.08 7.62
N GLU A 238 36.99 -18.80 6.33
CA GLU A 238 37.40 -17.48 5.85
C GLU A 238 36.28 -16.46 6.02
N VAL A 239 36.57 -15.34 6.71
CA VAL A 239 35.61 -14.27 6.94
C VAL A 239 35.44 -13.46 5.65
N PRO A 240 34.20 -13.30 5.13
CA PRO A 240 33.96 -12.57 3.90
C PRO A 240 34.40 -11.10 3.98
N PRO A 241 34.83 -10.49 2.86
CA PRO A 241 35.46 -9.17 2.82
C PRO A 241 34.54 -8.01 3.21
N CYS A 242 33.22 -8.23 3.23
CA CYS A 242 32.22 -7.27 3.73
C CYS A 242 32.38 -6.92 5.23
N CYS A 243 33.09 -7.74 6.00
CA CYS A 243 33.34 -7.52 7.44
C CYS A 243 34.82 -7.19 7.75
N LYS A 244 35.60 -6.75 6.76
CA LYS A 244 36.99 -6.31 6.94
C LYS A 244 37.05 -4.79 7.04
N GLU A 245 36.73 -4.27 8.23
CA GLU A 245 37.31 -3.03 8.78
C GLU A 245 37.91 -3.35 10.15
#